data_AF-A0A969BGF2-F1
#
_entry.id   AF-A0A969BGF2-F1
#
_cell.length_a   1.000
_cell.length_b   1.000
_cell.length_c   1.000
_cell.angle_alpha   90.00
_cell.angle_beta   90.00
_cell.angle_gamma   90.00
#
_symmetry.space_group_name_H-M   'P 1'
#
loop_
_entity.id
_entity.type
_entity.pdbx_description
1 polymer ?
#
loop_
_entity_poly.entity_id
_entity_poly.type
_entity_poly.pdbx_seq_one_letter_code
_entity_poly.pdbx_strand_id
1 'polypeptide(L)'
;MNKYYPGILYPRLILKFMAENPTPNFEQRFHKIDSKQVNLSNKETDDSDYVLNKIFYALICINSFVSIYFYFLDLYPLWLILTVWTFINFGCLCFLSSLSKQPSRKNIPSRIQLNMKKDNITAMRLPKREAKINRWLNEKVLQPDGRSDAQRGVSEKAFYQLSKRIFPNIVQSVAFHNPKFHHPYSADFLIVHSSGLSIDIEIDEPYVGNTKEPHHCIDQGKDNIRNKFFTQNNWVVIRFSEKQAVKYPYRCCKTIAKVIAQVTGDYTFLTQLKDVPLLPPEPMWTIKQAKKWAIENYRRTYLQ
;
A
#
# COMPACT_ATOMS: atom_id res chain seq x y z
N MET A 1 -13.56 -27.84 -0.10
CA MET A 1 -13.61 -26.51 -0.73
C MET A 1 -12.26 -25.85 -0.56
N ASN A 2 -11.64 -25.37 -1.64
CA ASN A 2 -10.38 -24.62 -1.56
C ASN A 2 -10.64 -23.24 -0.94
N LYS A 3 -9.92 -22.88 0.12
CA LYS A 3 -9.94 -21.54 0.70
C LYS A 3 -8.88 -20.67 0.02
N TYR A 4 -9.14 -19.37 -0.11
CA TYR A 4 -8.25 -18.42 -0.80
C TYR A 4 -8.02 -17.17 0.04
N TYR A 5 -6.83 -16.59 -0.12
CA TYR A 5 -6.51 -15.22 0.26
C TYR A 5 -6.94 -14.22 -0.83
N PRO A 6 -7.27 -12.96 -0.49
CA PRO A 6 -7.43 -12.47 0.88
C PRO A 6 -8.63 -13.12 1.56
N GLY A 7 -8.44 -13.59 2.80
CA GLY A 7 -9.53 -14.09 3.63
C GLY A 7 -10.13 -12.93 4.41
N ILE A 8 -11.41 -12.62 4.21
CA ILE A 8 -12.09 -11.52 4.92
C ILE A 8 -13.23 -12.11 5.74
N LEU A 9 -13.20 -11.85 7.05
CA LEU A 9 -14.19 -12.35 8.00
C LEU A 9 -14.82 -11.18 8.74
N TYR A 10 -16.14 -11.06 8.61
CA TYR A 10 -16.91 -10.02 9.27
C TYR A 10 -17.56 -10.55 10.56
N PRO A 11 -17.47 -9.81 11.68
CA PRO A 11 -18.28 -10.02 12.87
C PRO A 11 -19.77 -10.03 12.56
N ARG A 12 -20.54 -10.82 13.32
CA ARG A 12 -22.00 -10.89 13.20
C ARG A 12 -22.67 -9.52 13.32
N LEU A 13 -22.18 -8.67 14.23
CA LEU A 13 -22.71 -7.32 14.43
C LEU A 13 -22.51 -6.42 13.20
N ILE A 14 -21.36 -6.53 12.54
CA ILE A 14 -21.05 -5.77 11.33
C ILE A 14 -21.86 -6.29 10.14
N LEU A 15 -21.99 -7.62 9.98
CA LEU A 15 -22.86 -8.21 8.97
C LEU A 15 -24.32 -7.74 9.11
N LYS A 16 -24.83 -7.74 10.35
CA LYS A 16 -26.18 -7.24 10.66
C LYS A 16 -26.30 -5.76 10.32
N PHE A 17 -25.31 -4.94 10.71
CA PHE A 17 -25.29 -3.51 10.36
C PHE A 17 -25.34 -3.28 8.84
N MET A 18 -24.52 -4.01 8.08
CA MET A 18 -24.45 -3.89 6.63
C MET A 18 -25.75 -4.31 5.95
N ALA A 19 -26.41 -5.36 6.45
CA ALA A 19 -27.72 -5.81 5.95
C ALA A 19 -28.82 -4.75 6.18
N GLU A 20 -28.85 -4.13 7.36
CA GLU A 20 -29.84 -3.09 7.70
C GLU A 20 -29.51 -1.71 7.11
N ASN A 21 -28.27 -1.53 6.64
CA ASN A 21 -27.78 -0.27 6.12
C ASN A 21 -26.96 -0.56 4.85
N PRO A 22 -27.59 -0.82 3.71
CA PRO A 22 -26.87 -1.01 2.46
C PRO A 22 -26.08 0.25 2.10
N THR A 23 -24.84 0.09 1.63
CA THR A 23 -24.03 1.22 1.14
C THR A 23 -24.57 1.75 -0.17
N PRO A 24 -24.67 3.08 -0.35
CA PRO A 24 -24.95 3.66 -1.66
C PRO A 24 -23.86 3.26 -2.65
N ASN A 25 -24.24 3.00 -3.90
CA ASN A 25 -23.30 2.57 -4.93
C ASN A 25 -22.20 3.62 -5.17
N PHE A 26 -20.94 3.22 -5.02
CA PHE A 26 -19.77 4.08 -5.12
C PHE A 26 -19.59 4.64 -6.54
N GLU A 27 -19.83 3.83 -7.57
CA GLU A 27 -19.65 4.22 -8.97
C GLU A 27 -20.59 5.37 -9.38
N GLN A 28 -21.83 5.35 -8.91
CA GLN A 28 -22.80 6.43 -9.14
C GLN A 28 -22.36 7.76 -8.51
N ARG A 29 -21.65 7.71 -7.37
CA ARG A 29 -21.15 8.91 -6.68
C ARG A 29 -19.92 9.49 -7.38
N PHE A 30 -19.03 8.65 -7.86
CA PHE A 30 -17.82 9.07 -8.57
C PHE A 30 -18.14 9.76 -9.89
N HIS A 31 -19.03 9.19 -10.70
CA HIS A 31 -19.50 9.84 -11.93
C HIS A 31 -20.09 11.24 -11.67
N LYS A 32 -20.76 11.44 -10.53
CA LYS A 32 -21.33 12.74 -10.14
C LYS A 32 -20.28 13.75 -9.64
N ILE A 33 -19.17 13.27 -9.09
CA ILE A 33 -18.05 14.11 -8.64
C ILE A 33 -17.16 14.49 -9.83
N ASP A 34 -16.81 13.52 -10.68
CA ASP A 34 -15.99 13.76 -11.89
C ASP A 34 -16.72 14.71 -12.86
N SER A 35 -18.02 14.54 -13.09
CA SER A 35 -18.80 15.46 -13.93
C SER A 35 -18.88 16.89 -13.38
N LYS A 36 -18.83 17.08 -12.06
CA LYS A 36 -18.73 18.41 -11.44
C LYS A 36 -17.33 19.03 -11.59
N GLN A 37 -16.27 18.23 -11.49
CA GLN A 37 -14.90 18.72 -11.66
C GLN A 37 -14.58 19.08 -13.11
N VAL A 38 -15.05 18.29 -14.08
CA VAL A 38 -14.91 18.60 -15.51
C VAL A 38 -15.54 19.97 -15.84
N ASN A 39 -16.69 20.30 -15.24
CA ASN A 39 -17.34 21.60 -15.45
C ASN A 39 -16.63 22.79 -14.78
N LEU A 40 -15.74 22.56 -13.80
CA LEU A 40 -14.93 23.62 -13.16
C LEU A 40 -13.53 23.77 -13.77
N SER A 41 -13.09 22.82 -14.59
CA SER A 41 -11.75 22.76 -15.18
C SER A 41 -11.62 23.47 -16.53
N ASN A 42 -12.72 23.93 -17.13
CA ASN A 42 -12.70 24.65 -18.41
C ASN A 42 -12.36 26.13 -18.25
N LYS A 43 -11.29 26.45 -17.49
CA LYS A 43 -10.65 27.76 -17.55
C LYS A 43 -9.24 27.54 -18.09
N GLU A 44 -9.11 27.77 -19.40
CA GLU A 44 -7.88 27.66 -20.18
C GLU A 44 -6.73 28.40 -19.48
N THR A 45 -5.63 27.69 -19.23
CA THR A 45 -4.33 28.31 -18.93
C THR A 45 -3.50 28.26 -20.19
N ASP A 46 -3.08 29.46 -20.57
CA ASP A 46 -2.45 29.93 -21.79
C ASP A 46 -1.12 29.21 -22.12
N ASP A 47 -0.96 28.79 -23.39
CA ASP A 47 0.18 28.04 -23.95
C ASP A 47 1.44 28.94 -24.16
N SER A 48 1.35 30.20 -23.75
CA SER A 48 2.33 31.27 -23.94
C SER A 48 3.63 31.08 -23.13
N ASP A 49 3.54 30.57 -21.89
CA ASP A 49 4.70 30.53 -20.95
C ASP A 49 5.72 29.42 -21.28
N TYR A 50 5.31 28.39 -22.01
CA TYR A 50 6.18 27.27 -22.38
C TYR A 50 7.12 27.63 -23.53
N VAL A 51 6.65 28.44 -24.48
CA VAL A 51 7.41 28.86 -25.66
C VAL A 51 8.48 29.88 -25.27
N LEU A 52 8.16 30.84 -24.38
CA LEU A 52 9.11 31.85 -23.91
C LEU A 52 10.32 31.25 -23.18
N ASN A 53 10.10 30.22 -22.36
CA ASN A 53 11.19 29.56 -21.63
C ASN A 53 12.19 28.88 -22.58
N LYS A 54 11.74 28.27 -23.67
CA LYS A 54 12.64 27.63 -24.65
C LYS A 54 13.51 28.63 -25.40
N ILE A 55 12.96 29.80 -25.74
CA ILE A 55 13.71 30.87 -26.42
C ILE A 55 14.80 31.42 -25.49
N PHE A 56 14.48 31.60 -24.20
CA PHE A 56 15.45 32.09 -23.21
C PHE A 56 16.64 31.14 -23.02
N TYR A 57 16.40 29.83 -22.89
CA TYR A 57 17.49 28.85 -22.76
C TYR A 57 18.35 28.74 -24.03
N ALA A 58 17.75 28.88 -25.21
CA ALA A 58 18.50 28.87 -26.48
C ALA A 58 19.48 30.06 -26.57
N LEU A 59 19.07 31.25 -26.13
CA LEU A 59 19.91 32.45 -26.13
C LEU A 59 21.07 32.37 -25.13
N ILE A 60 20.88 31.73 -23.97
CA ILE A 60 21.95 31.50 -22.99
C ILE A 60 23.02 30.55 -23.57
N CYS A 61 22.60 29.49 -24.26
CA CYS A 61 23.53 28.52 -24.88
C CYS A 61 24.38 29.14 -26.00
N ILE A 62 23.80 30.03 -26.81
CA ILE A 62 24.54 30.69 -27.90
C ILE A 62 25.61 31.65 -27.35
N ASN A 63 25.28 32.41 -26.30
CA ASN A 63 26.22 33.37 -25.71
C ASN A 63 27.40 32.71 -24.97
N SER A 64 27.18 31.52 -24.40
CA SER A 64 28.23 30.75 -23.73
C SER A 64 29.20 30.09 -24.72
N PHE A 65 28.75 29.73 -25.93
CA PHE A 65 29.65 29.23 -26.97
C PHE A 65 30.53 30.31 -27.60
N VAL A 66 30.01 31.53 -27.79
CA VAL A 66 30.79 32.65 -28.36
C VAL A 66 31.88 33.10 -27.39
N SER A 67 31.59 33.15 -26.09
CA SER A 67 32.57 33.54 -25.06
C SER A 67 33.66 32.49 -24.82
N ILE A 68 33.34 31.20 -25.04
CA ILE A 68 34.35 30.13 -25.07
C ILE A 68 35.23 30.27 -26.31
N TYR A 69 34.66 30.53 -27.50
CA TYR A 69 35.42 30.66 -28.75
C TYR A 69 36.45 31.80 -28.73
N PHE A 70 36.15 32.94 -28.11
CA PHE A 70 37.09 34.06 -27.98
C PHE A 70 38.20 33.84 -26.94
N TYR A 71 38.04 32.89 -26.01
CA TYR A 71 39.08 32.55 -25.03
C TYR A 71 40.16 31.58 -25.60
N PHE A 72 39.98 31.09 -26.83
CA PHE A 72 40.77 29.99 -27.39
C PHE A 72 41.80 30.37 -28.45
N LEU A 73 42.08 31.67 -28.67
CA LEU A 73 43.00 32.10 -29.72
C LEU A 73 44.46 32.34 -29.33
N ASP A 74 44.88 32.23 -28.05
CA ASP A 74 46.24 32.69 -27.69
C ASP A 74 47.11 31.80 -26.78
N LEU A 75 46.84 30.49 -26.57
CA LEU A 75 47.78 29.65 -25.80
C LEU A 75 47.93 28.21 -26.30
N TYR A 76 49.19 27.89 -26.64
CA TYR A 76 49.78 26.55 -26.87
C TYR A 76 49.55 25.55 -25.70
N PRO A 77 49.88 24.27 -25.88
CA PRO A 77 48.95 23.15 -26.06
C PRO A 77 48.40 22.56 -24.73
N LEU A 78 47.67 23.33 -23.93
CA LEU A 78 46.93 22.77 -22.78
C LEU A 78 45.59 22.13 -23.18
N TRP A 79 45.11 22.41 -24.39
CA TRP A 79 43.85 21.88 -24.91
C TRP A 79 43.86 20.35 -25.09
N LEU A 80 45.01 19.76 -25.37
CA LEU A 80 45.17 18.29 -25.50
C LEU A 80 44.93 17.56 -24.17
N ILE A 81 45.29 18.18 -23.05
CA ILE A 81 45.03 17.61 -21.73
C ILE A 81 43.53 17.71 -21.42
N LEU A 82 42.91 18.86 -21.71
CA LEU A 82 41.47 19.05 -21.50
C LEU A 82 40.62 18.12 -22.37
N THR A 83 40.99 17.88 -23.63
CA THR A 83 40.26 16.94 -24.49
C THR A 83 40.37 15.50 -24.00
N VAL A 84 41.55 15.06 -23.54
CA VAL A 84 41.70 13.72 -22.95
C VAL A 84 40.85 13.57 -21.69
N TRP A 85 40.83 14.57 -20.81
CA TRP A 85 39.99 14.55 -19.61
C TRP A 85 38.48 14.60 -19.93
N THR A 86 38.05 15.33 -20.95
CA THR A 86 36.63 15.33 -21.35
C THR A 86 36.21 13.98 -21.94
N PHE A 87 37.05 13.32 -22.74
CA PHE A 87 36.75 11.97 -23.25
C PHE A 87 36.74 10.90 -22.15
N ILE A 88 37.62 10.97 -21.16
CA ILE A 88 37.60 10.05 -20.00
C ILE A 88 36.31 10.25 -19.18
N ASN A 89 35.95 11.50 -18.89
CA ASN A 89 34.71 11.80 -18.15
C ASN A 89 33.45 11.41 -18.93
N PHE A 90 33.44 11.63 -20.25
CA PHE A 90 32.33 11.21 -21.11
C PHE A 90 32.23 9.67 -21.19
N GLY A 91 33.37 8.97 -21.26
CA GLY A 91 33.44 7.51 -21.17
C GLY A 91 32.90 6.96 -19.84
N CYS A 92 33.24 7.59 -18.71
CA CYS A 92 32.69 7.24 -17.40
C CYS A 92 31.18 7.50 -17.32
N LEU A 93 30.67 8.59 -17.88
CA LEU A 93 29.22 8.88 -17.96
C LEU A 93 28.48 7.85 -18.82
N CYS A 94 29.07 7.42 -19.94
CA CYS A 94 28.52 6.35 -20.78
C CYS A 94 28.54 4.98 -20.08
N PHE A 95 29.58 4.67 -19.30
CA PHE A 95 29.67 3.42 -18.55
C PHE A 95 28.73 3.39 -17.34
N LEU A 96 28.61 4.49 -16.61
CA LEU A 96 27.64 4.62 -15.49
C LEU A 96 26.19 4.59 -15.99
N SER A 97 25.89 5.17 -17.14
CA SER A 97 24.56 5.06 -17.78
C SER A 97 24.28 3.68 -18.39
N SER A 98 25.33 2.90 -18.73
CA SER A 98 25.20 1.49 -19.09
C SER A 98 24.89 0.61 -17.87
N LEU A 99 25.50 0.89 -16.71
CA LEU A 99 25.20 0.20 -15.45
C LEU A 99 23.80 0.55 -14.90
N SER A 100 23.24 1.70 -15.26
CA SER A 100 21.87 2.07 -14.89
C SER A 100 20.78 1.39 -15.74
N LYS A 101 21.15 0.66 -16.82
CA LYS A 101 20.21 -0.15 -17.61
C LYS A 101 20.03 -1.54 -16.98
N GLN A 102 19.57 -1.58 -15.74
CA GLN A 102 18.82 -2.74 -15.27
C GLN A 102 17.39 -2.71 -15.87
N PRO A 103 16.80 -3.88 -16.18
CA PRO A 103 15.54 -3.96 -16.90
C PRO A 103 14.45 -3.16 -16.19
N SER A 104 13.79 -2.31 -16.97
CA SER A 104 12.75 -1.39 -16.55
C SER A 104 11.68 -2.10 -15.71
N ARG A 105 11.57 -1.69 -14.45
CA ARG A 105 10.34 -1.74 -13.64
C ARG A 105 9.24 -0.97 -14.39
N LYS A 106 8.55 -1.62 -15.32
CA LYS A 106 7.32 -1.08 -15.90
C LYS A 106 6.17 -1.34 -14.93
N ASN A 107 5.48 -0.26 -14.57
CA ASN A 107 4.26 -0.15 -13.77
C ASN A 107 4.45 -0.07 -12.24
N ILE A 108 5.25 0.89 -11.78
CA ILE A 108 4.99 1.56 -10.50
C ILE A 108 4.27 2.86 -10.86
N PRO A 109 3.02 3.11 -10.42
CA PRO A 109 2.41 4.43 -10.56
C PRO A 109 3.29 5.44 -9.80
N SER A 110 3.96 6.29 -10.56
CA SER A 110 4.67 7.43 -10.02
C SER A 110 3.66 8.35 -9.35
N ARG A 111 3.85 8.58 -8.06
CA ARG A 111 3.23 9.65 -7.27
C ARG A 111 1.70 9.55 -7.19
N ILE A 112 1.20 8.76 -6.23
CA ILE A 112 -0.12 9.03 -5.62
C ILE A 112 -0.05 10.48 -5.10
N GLN A 113 -0.59 11.43 -5.85
CA GLN A 113 -0.65 12.83 -5.46
C GLN A 113 -1.58 12.96 -4.26
N LEU A 114 -1.00 13.20 -3.09
CA LEU A 114 -1.71 13.42 -1.82
C LEU A 114 -2.41 14.78 -1.71
N ASN A 115 -2.60 15.52 -2.82
CA ASN A 115 -3.24 16.83 -2.81
C ASN A 115 -4.77 16.71 -2.96
N MET A 116 -5.45 16.14 -1.96
CA MET A 116 -6.91 16.22 -1.88
C MET A 116 -7.33 17.41 -1.01
N LYS A 117 -8.01 18.39 -1.62
CA LYS A 117 -8.62 19.53 -0.92
C LYS A 117 -9.65 19.04 0.10
N LYS A 118 -9.73 19.69 1.28
CA LYS A 118 -10.61 19.33 2.41
C LYS A 118 -12.09 19.13 2.01
N ASP A 119 -12.56 19.89 1.03
CA ASP A 119 -13.93 19.80 0.51
C ASP A 119 -14.19 18.45 -0.19
N ASN A 120 -13.20 17.92 -0.92
CA ASN A 120 -13.29 16.61 -1.58
C ASN A 120 -13.27 15.48 -0.54
N ILE A 121 -12.49 15.61 0.54
CA ILE A 121 -12.47 14.64 1.65
C ILE A 121 -13.85 14.52 2.29
N THR A 122 -14.52 15.66 2.51
CA THR A 122 -15.87 15.67 3.09
C THR A 122 -16.90 15.01 2.16
N ALA A 123 -16.78 15.21 0.83
CA ALA A 123 -17.67 14.57 -0.15
C ALA A 123 -17.51 13.03 -0.23
N MET A 124 -16.32 12.52 0.10
CA MET A 124 -16.01 11.08 0.09
C MET A 124 -16.50 10.33 1.33
N ARG A 125 -16.93 11.04 2.37
CA ARG A 125 -17.37 10.43 3.63
C ARG A 125 -18.89 10.39 3.73
N LEU A 126 -19.39 9.50 4.59
CA LEU A 126 -20.81 9.41 4.95
C LEU A 126 -20.96 9.58 6.47
N PRO A 127 -20.85 10.81 7.01
CA PRO A 127 -20.79 11.03 8.46
C PRO A 127 -21.97 10.43 9.23
N LYS A 128 -23.19 10.48 8.67
CA LYS A 128 -24.38 9.85 9.27
C LYS A 128 -24.24 8.32 9.41
N ARG A 129 -23.61 7.66 8.44
CA ARG A 129 -23.34 6.21 8.46
C ARG A 129 -22.22 5.89 9.45
N GLU A 130 -21.14 6.68 9.42
CA GLU A 130 -20.03 6.55 10.38
C GLU A 130 -20.50 6.69 11.83
N ALA A 131 -21.35 7.68 12.12
CA ALA A 131 -21.96 7.85 13.44
C ALA A 131 -22.91 6.69 13.80
N LYS A 132 -23.64 6.13 12.82
CA LYS A 132 -24.51 4.98 13.08
C LYS A 132 -23.69 3.73 13.43
N ILE A 133 -22.64 3.40 12.68
CA ILE A 133 -21.81 2.24 13.02
C ILE A 133 -21.04 2.46 14.33
N ASN A 134 -20.59 3.68 14.62
CA ASN A 134 -19.97 4.00 15.89
C ASN A 134 -20.91 3.65 17.07
N ARG A 135 -22.19 4.06 17.01
CA ARG A 135 -23.19 3.67 18.02
C ARG A 135 -23.41 2.16 18.13
N TRP A 136 -23.24 1.42 17.04
CA TRP A 136 -23.37 -0.04 17.08
C TRP A 136 -22.20 -0.71 17.80
N LEU A 137 -20.99 -0.22 17.54
CA LEU A 137 -19.73 -0.80 18.01
C LEU A 137 -19.25 -0.24 19.36
N ASN A 138 -19.70 0.94 19.76
CA ASN A 138 -19.25 1.60 20.98
C ASN A 138 -19.35 0.66 22.18
N GLU A 139 -18.26 0.56 22.95
CA GLU A 139 -18.11 -0.30 24.14
C GLU A 139 -18.27 -1.82 23.89
N LYS A 140 -18.43 -2.26 22.63
CA LYS A 140 -18.58 -3.69 22.28
C LYS A 140 -17.37 -4.27 21.56
N VAL A 141 -16.41 -3.44 21.18
CA VAL A 141 -15.15 -3.88 20.57
C VAL A 141 -14.14 -4.13 21.68
N LEU A 142 -13.54 -5.32 21.69
CA LEU A 142 -12.45 -5.65 22.61
C LEU A 142 -11.28 -4.68 22.39
N GLN A 143 -10.81 -4.08 23.47
CA GLN A 143 -9.64 -3.21 23.45
C GLN A 143 -8.36 -4.05 23.58
N PRO A 144 -7.25 -3.60 22.96
CA PRO A 144 -5.96 -4.25 23.16
C PRO A 144 -5.44 -4.04 24.58
N ASP A 145 -4.69 -5.04 25.08
CA ASP A 145 -4.20 -5.09 26.46
C ASP A 145 -2.74 -4.61 26.60
N GLY A 146 -2.11 -4.22 25.49
CA GLY A 146 -0.77 -3.63 25.51
C GLY A 146 0.03 -3.91 24.26
N ARG A 147 1.36 -3.87 24.42
CA ARG A 147 2.33 -4.15 23.37
C ARG A 147 2.66 -5.64 23.36
N SER A 148 2.82 -6.20 22.17
CA SER A 148 3.30 -7.57 21.96
C SER A 148 4.79 -7.59 21.67
N ASP A 149 5.49 -8.53 22.31
CA ASP A 149 6.91 -8.83 22.07
C ASP A 149 7.11 -10.01 21.09
N ALA A 150 6.03 -10.45 20.43
CA ALA A 150 6.09 -11.54 19.46
C ALA A 150 7.06 -11.22 18.31
N GLN A 151 7.73 -12.26 17.81
CA GLN A 151 8.62 -12.15 16.68
C GLN A 151 7.85 -11.67 15.44
N ARG A 152 8.42 -10.67 14.75
CA ARG A 152 7.87 -10.15 13.49
C ARG A 152 8.37 -10.93 12.29
N GLY A 153 7.49 -11.14 11.33
CA GLY A 153 7.81 -11.64 10.00
C GLY A 153 8.72 -10.69 9.22
N VAL A 154 9.53 -11.25 8.31
CA VAL A 154 10.52 -10.50 7.51
C VAL A 154 9.84 -9.48 6.58
N SER A 155 8.67 -9.84 6.06
CA SER A 155 7.88 -9.03 5.12
C SER A 155 7.11 -7.89 5.78
N GLU A 156 6.84 -7.99 7.09
CA GLU A 156 5.96 -7.05 7.79
C GLU A 156 6.49 -5.62 7.81
N LYS A 157 7.81 -5.43 7.94
CA LYS A 157 8.41 -4.09 8.03
C LYS A 157 8.15 -3.26 6.78
N ALA A 158 8.37 -3.86 5.60
CA ALA A 158 8.16 -3.17 4.32
C ALA A 158 6.66 -2.90 4.10
N PHE A 159 5.81 -3.88 4.42
CA PHE A 159 4.36 -3.72 4.34
C PHE A 159 3.86 -2.60 5.27
N TYR A 160 4.37 -2.52 6.50
CA TYR A 160 4.03 -1.47 7.46
C TYR A 160 4.35 -0.09 6.93
N GLN A 161 5.57 0.12 6.44
CA GLN A 161 6.02 1.43 5.96
C GLN A 161 5.14 1.95 4.81
N LEU A 162 4.71 1.07 3.91
CA LEU A 162 3.81 1.43 2.83
C LEU A 162 2.38 1.67 3.32
N SER A 163 1.82 0.73 4.09
CA SER A 163 0.46 0.82 4.60
C SER A 163 0.27 2.02 5.52
N LYS A 164 1.27 2.39 6.32
CA LYS A 164 1.24 3.59 7.19
C LYS A 164 1.08 4.90 6.42
N ARG A 165 1.58 4.97 5.18
CA ARG A 165 1.39 6.15 4.32
C ARG A 165 -0.05 6.30 3.83
N ILE A 166 -0.78 5.18 3.74
CA ILE A 166 -2.17 5.14 3.28
C ILE A 166 -3.13 5.22 4.47
N PHE A 167 -2.84 4.49 5.55
CA PHE A 167 -3.63 4.40 6.77
C PHE A 167 -2.80 4.93 7.95
N PRO A 168 -2.84 6.23 8.24
CA PRO A 168 -2.04 6.82 9.32
C PRO A 168 -2.30 6.20 10.70
N ASN A 169 -3.47 5.60 10.91
CA ASN A 169 -3.90 4.93 12.13
C ASN A 169 -3.53 3.44 12.20
N ILE A 170 -2.85 2.87 11.19
CA ILE A 170 -2.37 1.48 11.28
C ILE A 170 -1.26 1.37 12.34
N VAL A 171 -1.32 0.33 13.17
CA VAL A 171 -0.35 0.03 14.23
C VAL A 171 0.07 -1.43 14.15
N GLN A 172 1.22 -1.77 14.75
CA GLN A 172 1.77 -3.13 14.83
C GLN A 172 2.11 -3.50 16.27
N SER A 173 2.36 -4.79 16.51
CA SER A 173 2.84 -5.31 17.81
C SER A 173 1.90 -4.97 18.95
N VAL A 174 0.63 -5.31 18.76
CA VAL A 174 -0.42 -5.10 19.75
C VAL A 174 -0.88 -6.45 20.29
N ALA A 175 -1.00 -6.55 21.60
CA ALA A 175 -1.38 -7.76 22.31
C ALA A 175 -2.85 -7.74 22.72
N PHE A 176 -3.48 -8.91 22.68
CA PHE A 176 -4.82 -9.17 23.21
C PHE A 176 -4.75 -10.35 24.18
N HIS A 177 -5.10 -10.09 25.42
CA HIS A 177 -5.28 -11.10 26.45
C HIS A 177 -6.44 -12.01 26.04
N ASN A 178 -6.16 -13.31 26.10
CA ASN A 178 -7.17 -14.32 25.92
C ASN A 178 -7.10 -15.24 27.15
N PRO A 179 -8.09 -15.21 28.06
CA PRO A 179 -8.06 -16.00 29.29
C PRO A 179 -7.92 -17.51 29.06
N LYS A 180 -8.21 -17.99 27.85
CA LYS A 180 -8.09 -19.41 27.47
C LYS A 180 -6.65 -19.84 27.16
N PHE A 181 -5.72 -18.91 27.00
CA PHE A 181 -4.34 -19.20 26.63
C PHE A 181 -3.37 -18.46 27.56
N HIS A 182 -2.25 -19.11 27.87
CA HIS A 182 -1.22 -18.54 28.74
C HIS A 182 -0.50 -17.35 28.10
N HIS A 183 -0.47 -17.29 26.76
CA HIS A 183 0.14 -16.19 26.02
C HIS A 183 -0.92 -15.36 25.32
N PRO A 184 -0.80 -14.02 25.32
CA PRO A 184 -1.70 -13.15 24.59
C PRO A 184 -1.57 -13.39 23.08
N TYR A 185 -2.65 -13.13 22.34
CA TYR A 185 -2.56 -13.06 20.90
C TYR A 185 -1.85 -11.78 20.48
N SER A 186 -0.93 -11.92 19.54
CA SER A 186 -0.34 -10.80 18.81
C SER A 186 -1.06 -10.64 17.48
N ALA A 187 -1.42 -9.41 17.14
CA ALA A 187 -1.84 -9.06 15.79
C ALA A 187 -0.67 -8.47 15.01
N ASP A 188 -0.55 -8.81 13.73
CA ASP A 188 0.51 -8.26 12.88
C ASP A 188 0.26 -6.77 12.65
N PHE A 189 -0.97 -6.42 12.29
CA PHE A 189 -1.41 -5.03 12.16
C PHE A 189 -2.85 -4.84 12.61
N LEU A 190 -3.12 -3.67 13.17
CA LEU A 190 -4.47 -3.23 13.51
C LEU A 190 -4.78 -1.89 12.85
N ILE A 191 -6.03 -1.72 12.45
CA ILE A 191 -6.60 -0.42 12.08
C ILE A 191 -7.85 -0.18 12.93
N VAL A 192 -7.87 0.92 13.68
CA VAL A 192 -9.07 1.44 14.34
C VAL A 192 -9.51 2.71 13.63
N HIS A 193 -10.54 2.62 12.81
CA HIS A 193 -11.12 3.75 12.09
C HIS A 193 -11.87 4.68 13.05
N SER A 194 -11.99 5.97 12.69
CA SER A 194 -12.69 6.97 13.53
C SER A 194 -14.15 6.62 13.83
N SER A 195 -14.77 5.77 13.00
CA SER A 195 -16.12 5.26 13.24
C SER A 195 -16.20 4.12 14.26
N GLY A 196 -15.08 3.74 14.91
CA GLY A 196 -14.99 2.58 15.80
C GLY A 196 -14.84 1.22 15.08
N LEU A 197 -14.85 1.21 13.73
CA LEU A 197 -14.56 -0.01 12.97
C LEU A 197 -13.12 -0.43 13.26
N SER A 198 -12.96 -1.65 13.76
CA SER A 198 -11.68 -2.22 14.14
C SER A 198 -11.37 -3.43 13.26
N ILE A 199 -10.16 -3.45 12.69
CA ILE A 199 -9.72 -4.43 11.70
C ILE A 199 -8.39 -5.05 12.17
N ASP A 200 -8.38 -6.37 12.33
CA ASP A 200 -7.22 -7.23 12.51
C ASP A 200 -6.71 -7.62 11.12
N ILE A 201 -5.43 -7.38 10.84
CA ILE A 201 -4.80 -7.69 9.55
C ILE A 201 -3.62 -8.60 9.80
N GLU A 202 -3.60 -9.71 9.08
CA GLU A 202 -2.68 -10.82 9.27
C GLU A 202 -1.96 -11.17 7.97
N ILE A 203 -0.67 -11.45 8.09
CA ILE A 203 0.18 -11.85 6.97
C ILE A 203 0.63 -13.29 7.20
N ASP A 204 0.06 -14.19 6.41
CA ASP A 204 0.28 -15.63 6.61
C ASP A 204 1.49 -16.10 5.81
N GLU A 205 2.58 -16.51 6.46
CA GLU A 205 3.62 -17.31 5.82
C GLU A 205 3.29 -18.81 5.75
N PRO A 206 3.74 -19.53 4.70
CA PRO A 206 3.50 -20.96 4.59
C PRO A 206 4.30 -21.81 5.57
N TYR A 207 5.44 -21.31 6.04
CA TYR A 207 6.30 -21.97 7.01
C TYR A 207 7.19 -20.95 7.70
N VAL A 208 7.59 -21.25 8.93
CA VAL A 208 8.50 -20.40 9.72
C VAL A 208 9.87 -20.34 9.05
N GLY A 209 10.44 -19.15 8.94
CA GLY A 209 11.63 -18.90 8.10
C GLY A 209 12.86 -19.75 8.50
N ASN A 210 13.13 -19.82 9.81
CA ASN A 210 14.31 -20.48 10.36
C ASN A 210 14.09 -21.98 10.58
N THR A 211 12.98 -22.38 11.21
CA THR A 211 12.71 -23.78 11.56
C THR A 211 12.11 -24.58 10.42
N LYS A 212 11.60 -23.90 9.38
CA LYS A 212 10.89 -24.52 8.23
C LYS A 212 9.60 -25.26 8.62
N GLU A 213 9.12 -25.07 9.84
CA GLU A 213 7.89 -25.70 10.31
C GLU A 213 6.67 -25.13 9.58
N PRO A 214 5.70 -25.96 9.17
CA PRO A 214 4.45 -25.52 8.56
C PRO A 214 3.69 -24.49 9.40
N HIS A 215 3.23 -23.42 8.75
CA HIS A 215 2.54 -22.31 9.41
C HIS A 215 1.25 -21.93 8.67
N HIS A 216 0.28 -21.37 9.39
CA HIS A 216 -1.06 -20.98 8.90
C HIS A 216 -1.75 -21.99 7.97
N CYS A 217 -1.69 -23.27 8.34
CA CYS A 217 -2.23 -24.34 7.50
C CYS A 217 -3.72 -24.56 7.76
N ILE A 218 -4.53 -24.66 6.70
CA ILE A 218 -6.01 -24.75 6.81
C ILE A 218 -6.51 -26.02 7.52
N ASP A 219 -5.69 -27.05 7.58
CA ASP A 219 -5.90 -28.35 8.21
C ASP A 219 -5.38 -28.44 9.65
N GLN A 220 -4.92 -27.32 10.24
CA GLN A 220 -4.51 -27.25 11.67
C GLN A 220 -5.61 -26.71 12.61
N GLY A 221 -6.56 -25.93 12.09
CA GLY A 221 -7.64 -25.34 12.88
C GLY A 221 -7.26 -24.16 13.80
N LYS A 222 -5.96 -23.91 14.06
CA LYS A 222 -5.48 -22.81 14.92
C LYS A 222 -5.98 -21.44 14.48
N ASP A 223 -5.85 -21.12 13.19
CA ASP A 223 -6.31 -19.82 12.66
C ASP A 223 -7.83 -19.66 12.76
N ASN A 224 -8.61 -20.74 12.67
CA ASN A 224 -10.07 -20.66 12.84
C ASN A 224 -10.43 -20.25 14.29
N ILE A 225 -9.69 -20.75 15.29
CA ILE A 225 -9.89 -20.40 16.70
C ILE A 225 -9.52 -18.92 16.92
N ARG A 226 -8.38 -18.48 16.38
CA ARG A 226 -7.95 -17.08 16.44
C ARG A 226 -8.94 -16.15 15.76
N ASN A 227 -9.35 -16.47 14.53
CA ASN A 227 -10.36 -15.71 13.79
C ASN A 227 -11.67 -15.62 14.56
N LYS A 228 -12.10 -16.72 15.20
CA LYS A 228 -13.31 -16.73 16.04
C LYS A 228 -13.17 -15.79 17.24
N PHE A 229 -12.02 -15.77 17.91
CA PHE A 229 -11.76 -14.84 19.01
C PHE A 229 -11.94 -13.38 18.56
N PHE A 230 -11.28 -12.97 17.47
CA PHE A 230 -11.38 -11.58 16.98
C PHE A 230 -12.79 -11.23 16.50
N THR A 231 -13.42 -12.11 15.70
CA THR A 231 -14.76 -11.84 15.16
C THR A 231 -15.86 -11.85 16.23
N GLN A 232 -15.73 -12.65 17.29
CA GLN A 232 -16.65 -12.58 18.45
C GLN A 232 -16.50 -11.28 19.23
N ASN A 233 -15.33 -10.64 19.15
CA ASN A 233 -14.99 -9.38 19.78
C ASN A 233 -15.10 -8.17 18.84
N ASN A 234 -15.88 -8.30 17.77
CA ASN A 234 -16.21 -7.23 16.81
C ASN A 234 -15.02 -6.67 16.00
N TRP A 235 -13.95 -7.44 15.85
CA TRP A 235 -12.87 -7.15 14.91
C TRP A 235 -13.14 -7.81 13.55
N VAL A 236 -13.11 -7.03 12.47
CA VAL A 236 -13.01 -7.59 11.11
C VAL A 236 -11.63 -8.20 10.96
N VAL A 237 -11.54 -9.43 10.48
CA VAL A 237 -10.24 -10.09 10.21
C VAL A 237 -9.99 -10.07 8.71
N ILE A 238 -8.84 -9.56 8.29
CA ILE A 238 -8.33 -9.62 6.92
C ILE A 238 -7.00 -10.37 6.93
N ARG A 239 -6.96 -11.54 6.29
CA ARG A 239 -5.72 -12.31 6.13
C ARG A 239 -5.22 -12.20 4.70
N PHE A 240 -3.94 -11.89 4.52
CA PHE A 240 -3.23 -11.95 3.25
C PHE A 240 -2.19 -13.06 3.33
N SER A 241 -1.81 -13.66 2.20
CA SER A 241 -0.57 -14.43 2.18
C SER A 241 0.63 -13.49 2.26
N GLU A 242 1.76 -13.99 2.78
CA GLU A 242 3.03 -13.25 2.73
C GLU A 242 3.38 -12.81 1.31
N LYS A 243 3.17 -13.69 0.32
CA LYS A 243 3.44 -13.36 -1.08
C LYS A 243 2.57 -12.21 -1.60
N GLN A 244 1.29 -12.14 -1.21
CA GLN A 244 0.42 -11.01 -1.54
C GLN A 244 0.93 -9.72 -0.91
N ALA A 245 1.31 -9.75 0.36
CA ALA A 245 1.84 -8.60 1.08
C ALA A 245 3.15 -8.09 0.46
N VAL A 246 4.02 -9.00 0.01
CA VAL A 246 5.32 -8.67 -0.59
C VAL A 246 5.18 -8.22 -2.05
N LYS A 247 4.48 -8.98 -2.91
CA LYS A 247 4.40 -8.66 -4.34
C LYS A 247 3.37 -7.58 -4.67
N TYR A 248 2.32 -7.45 -3.86
CA TYR A 248 1.16 -6.60 -4.17
C TYR A 248 0.70 -5.74 -2.97
N PRO A 249 1.59 -5.02 -2.26
CA PRO A 249 1.24 -4.30 -1.03
C PRO A 249 0.15 -3.23 -1.24
N TYR A 250 0.22 -2.47 -2.34
CA TYR A 250 -0.83 -1.49 -2.68
C TYR A 250 -2.19 -2.15 -2.96
N ARG A 251 -2.19 -3.34 -3.56
CA ARG A 251 -3.44 -4.07 -3.83
C ARG A 251 -4.05 -4.62 -2.55
N CYS A 252 -3.22 -5.06 -1.60
CA CYS A 252 -3.66 -5.40 -0.24
C CYS A 252 -4.29 -4.17 0.46
N CYS A 253 -3.64 -3.00 0.36
CA CYS A 253 -4.20 -1.75 0.87
C CYS A 253 -5.54 -1.40 0.20
N LYS A 254 -5.71 -1.67 -1.10
CA LYS A 254 -6.99 -1.47 -1.78
C LYS A 254 -8.07 -2.39 -1.21
N THR A 255 -7.75 -3.63 -0.87
CA THR A 255 -8.67 -4.55 -0.19
C THR A 255 -9.10 -4.00 1.16
N ILE A 256 -8.17 -3.53 1.99
CA ILE A 256 -8.46 -2.91 3.30
C ILE A 256 -9.37 -1.68 3.10
N ALA A 257 -9.02 -0.80 2.16
CA ALA A 257 -9.79 0.41 1.87
C ALA A 257 -11.23 0.09 1.40
N LYS A 258 -11.42 -0.99 0.62
CA LYS A 258 -12.75 -1.47 0.24
C LYS A 258 -13.58 -1.90 1.45
N VAL A 259 -12.99 -2.63 2.39
CA VAL A 259 -13.67 -3.04 3.64
C VAL A 259 -14.10 -1.81 4.43
N ILE A 260 -13.20 -0.84 4.64
CA ILE A 260 -13.53 0.42 5.34
C ILE A 260 -14.67 1.14 4.63
N ALA A 261 -14.60 1.30 3.32
CA ALA A 261 -15.63 1.98 2.53
C ALA A 261 -17.00 1.27 2.60
N GLN A 262 -17.03 -0.06 2.43
CA GLN A 262 -18.26 -0.86 2.49
C GLN A 262 -18.94 -0.80 3.87
N VAL A 263 -18.13 -0.82 4.93
CA VAL A 263 -18.67 -0.84 6.28
C VAL A 263 -19.06 0.57 6.72
N THR A 264 -18.17 1.54 6.59
CA THR A 264 -18.31 2.87 7.20
C THR A 264 -18.90 3.92 6.27
N GLY A 265 -18.75 3.74 4.95
CA GLY A 265 -19.06 4.76 3.94
C GLY A 265 -17.96 5.82 3.81
N ASP A 266 -16.79 5.64 4.41
CA ASP A 266 -15.60 6.45 4.15
C ASP A 266 -14.85 5.92 2.92
N TYR A 267 -14.93 6.65 1.81
CA TYR A 267 -14.25 6.31 0.57
C TYR A 267 -12.88 6.97 0.41
N THR A 268 -12.40 7.73 1.41
CA THR A 268 -11.16 8.53 1.33
C THR A 268 -9.95 7.68 0.95
N PHE A 269 -9.79 6.51 1.58
CA PHE A 269 -8.67 5.60 1.27
C PHE A 269 -8.85 4.90 -0.07
N LEU A 270 -10.09 4.54 -0.44
CA LEU A 270 -10.35 3.80 -1.68
C LEU A 270 -10.11 4.66 -2.91
N THR A 271 -10.48 5.95 -2.84
CA THR A 271 -10.21 6.94 -3.89
C THR A 271 -8.72 7.09 -4.18
N GLN A 272 -7.88 7.11 -3.14
CA GLN A 272 -6.41 7.19 -3.31
C GLN A 272 -5.83 5.98 -4.04
N LEU A 273 -6.58 4.87 -4.08
CA LEU A 273 -6.17 3.60 -4.68
C LEU A 273 -7.05 3.24 -5.88
N LYS A 274 -7.73 4.21 -6.50
CA LYS A 274 -8.66 3.97 -7.61
C LYS A 274 -7.99 3.25 -8.79
N ASP A 275 -6.77 3.65 -9.15
CA ASP A 275 -6.02 3.10 -10.29
C ASP A 275 -5.24 1.83 -9.93
N VAL A 276 -5.22 1.43 -8.66
CA VAL A 276 -4.55 0.20 -8.22
C VAL A 276 -5.38 -1.02 -8.64
N PRO A 277 -4.82 -2.03 -9.33
CA PRO A 277 -5.59 -3.21 -9.73
C PRO A 277 -6.07 -4.04 -8.54
N LEU A 278 -7.03 -4.94 -8.80
CA LEU A 278 -7.49 -5.89 -7.79
C LEU A 278 -6.37 -6.86 -7.37
N LEU A 279 -6.37 -7.23 -6.10
CA LEU A 279 -5.45 -8.20 -5.54
C LEU A 279 -5.78 -9.59 -6.12
N PRO A 280 -4.84 -10.29 -6.79
CA PRO A 280 -5.08 -11.63 -7.28
C PRO A 280 -5.30 -12.60 -6.11
N PRO A 281 -6.29 -13.50 -6.19
CA PRO A 281 -6.50 -14.49 -5.15
C PRO A 281 -5.36 -15.51 -5.11
N GLU A 282 -5.03 -16.00 -3.92
CA GLU A 282 -4.02 -17.05 -3.75
C GLU A 282 -4.59 -18.20 -2.92
N PRO A 283 -4.46 -19.47 -3.34
CA PRO A 283 -4.96 -20.59 -2.55
C PRO A 283 -4.23 -20.66 -1.20
N MET A 284 -5.00 -20.89 -0.14
CA MET A 284 -4.44 -21.28 1.15
C MET A 284 -3.85 -22.69 1.05
N TRP A 285 -2.96 -23.03 1.98
CA TRP A 285 -2.20 -24.29 1.93
C TRP A 285 -2.50 -25.21 3.10
N THR A 286 -2.25 -26.50 2.87
CA THR A 286 -2.27 -27.55 3.89
C THR A 286 -0.88 -27.75 4.48
N ILE A 287 -0.78 -28.48 5.59
CA ILE A 287 0.49 -28.89 6.19
C ILE A 287 1.38 -29.59 5.14
N LYS A 288 0.80 -30.50 4.34
CA LYS A 288 1.53 -31.23 3.30
C LYS A 288 2.15 -30.28 2.28
N GLN A 289 1.39 -29.27 1.83
CA GLN A 289 1.87 -28.30 0.85
C GLN A 289 2.93 -27.36 1.46
N ALA A 290 2.73 -26.91 2.69
CA ALA A 290 3.70 -26.10 3.42
C ALA A 290 5.06 -26.82 3.58
N LYS A 291 5.06 -28.11 3.95
CA LYS A 291 6.29 -28.92 4.02
C LYS A 291 7.01 -29.00 2.68
N LYS A 292 6.27 -29.25 1.59
CA LYS A 292 6.84 -29.26 0.23
C LYS A 292 7.49 -27.92 -0.10
N TRP A 293 6.79 -26.82 0.13
CA TRP A 293 7.31 -25.47 -0.13
C TRP A 293 8.48 -25.07 0.77
N ALA A 294 8.58 -25.64 1.97
CA ALA A 294 9.72 -25.44 2.85
C ALA A 294 10.98 -26.09 2.28
N ILE A 295 10.88 -27.33 1.78
CA ILE A 295 11.96 -28.07 1.09
C ILE A 295 12.41 -27.31 -0.16
N GLU A 296 11.45 -26.83 -0.96
CA GLU A 296 11.71 -26.09 -2.21
C GLU A 296 12.17 -24.64 -1.98
N ASN A 297 12.28 -24.19 -0.72
CA ASN A 297 12.56 -22.80 -0.38
C ASN A 297 11.64 -21.79 -1.09
N TYR A 298 10.36 -22.14 -1.24
CA TYR A 298 9.35 -21.36 -1.97
C TYR A 298 9.31 -19.86 -1.60
N ARG A 299 9.53 -19.49 -0.33
CA ARG A 299 9.57 -18.08 0.11
C ARG A 299 10.63 -17.26 -0.64
N ARG A 300 11.75 -17.87 -1.06
CA ARG A 300 12.81 -17.20 -1.86
C ARG A 300 12.35 -16.79 -3.27
N THR A 301 11.24 -17.32 -3.76
CA THR A 301 10.68 -16.92 -5.06
C THR A 301 10.03 -15.53 -5.03
N TYR A 302 9.89 -14.94 -3.84
CA TYR A 302 9.27 -13.63 -3.67
C TYR A 302 9.88 -12.76 -2.57
N LEU A 303 10.59 -13.32 -1.59
CA LEU A 303 11.44 -12.56 -0.67
C LEU A 303 12.79 -12.31 -1.37
N GLN A 304 13.05 -11.06 -1.74
CA GLN A 304 14.34 -10.59 -2.29
C GLN A 304 15.18 -9.97 -1.17
#